data_AF-A0A1H7FGW5-F1
#
_entry.id   AF-A0A1H7FGW5-F1
#
_cell.length_a   1.000
_cell.length_b   1.000
_cell.length_c   1.000
_cell.angle_alpha   90.00
_cell.angle_beta   90.00
_cell.angle_gamma   90.00
#
_symmetry.space_group_name_H-M   'P 1'
#
loop_
_entity.id
_entity.type
_entity.pdbx_description
1 polymer ?
#
loop_
_entity_poly.entity_id
_entity_poly.type
_entity_poly.pdbx_seq_one_letter_code
_entity_poly.pdbx_strand_id
1 'polypeptide(L)' 'MTMKKAIFFLSLIIGIVFIALGVLPVIFDHPYNDEPNSGPASFWEMILIISYEQWILFLIVGLILSLFPALKLRKT' A
#
# COMPACT_ATOMS: atom_id res chain seq x y z
N MET A 1 -5.81 10.55 23.80
CA MET A 1 -5.33 10.99 22.46
C MET A 1 -6.38 11.92 21.89
N THR A 2 -6.05 13.15 21.50
CA THR A 2 -7.06 14.05 20.89
C THR A 2 -7.48 13.47 19.53
N MET A 3 -8.77 13.55 19.17
CA MET A 3 -9.33 12.96 17.95
C MET A 3 -8.52 13.30 16.68
N LYS A 4 -7.98 14.53 16.62
CA LYS A 4 -7.09 14.99 15.55
C LYS A 4 -5.80 14.16 15.46
N LYS A 5 -5.14 13.87 16.59
CA LYS A 5 -3.93 13.04 16.63
C LYS A 5 -4.22 11.61 16.18
N ALA A 6 -5.35 11.02 16.59
CA ALA A 6 -5.74 9.68 16.17
C ALA A 6 -5.89 9.58 14.64
N ILE A 7 -6.51 10.57 13.99
CA ILE A 7 -6.65 10.62 12.53
C ILE A 7 -5.29 10.69 11.84
N PHE A 8 -4.33 11.47 12.36
CA PHE A 8 -2.98 11.53 11.79
C PHE A 8 -2.24 10.20 11.88
N PHE A 9 -2.33 9.53 13.03
CA PHE A 9 -1.73 8.22 13.21
C PHE A 9 -2.37 7.16 12.31
N LEU A 10 -3.70 7.17 12.17
CA LEU A 10 -4.41 6.27 11.26
C LEU A 10 -4.01 6.52 9.80
N SER A 11 -3.96 7.78 9.36
CA SER A 11 -3.48 8.16 8.03
C SER A 11 -2.06 7.64 7.78
N LEU A 12 -1.16 7.79 8.76
CA LEU A 12 0.21 7.32 8.63
C LEU A 12 0.29 5.79 8.52
N ILE A 13 -0.45 5.06 9.36
CA ILE A 13 -0.48 3.60 9.33
C ILE A 13 -0.99 3.11 7.97
N ILE A 14 -2.10 3.66 7.48
CA ILE A 14 -2.65 3.31 6.16
C ILE A 14 -1.64 3.65 5.05
N GLY A 15 -0.98 4.81 5.15
CA GLY A 15 0.05 5.22 4.20
C GLY A 15 1.22 4.22 4.12
N ILE A 16 1.73 3.78 5.27
CA ILE A 16 2.79 2.77 5.37
C ILE A 16 2.34 1.44 4.75
N VAL A 17 1.11 0.98 5.03
CA VAL A 17 0.57 -0.25 4.46
C VAL A 17 0.49 -0.17 2.93
N PHE A 18 0.02 0.96 2.39
CA PHE A 18 -0.05 1.17 0.94
C PHE A 18 1.33 1.20 0.29
N ILE A 19 2.31 1.85 0.92
CA ILE A 19 3.70 1.81 0.44
C ILE A 19 4.22 0.37 0.45
N ALA A 20 4.00 -0.38 1.53
CA ALA A 20 4.43 -1.77 1.63
C ALA A 20 3.84 -2.64 0.50
N LEU A 21 2.54 -2.50 0.22
CA LEU A 21 1.88 -3.19 -0.91
C LEU A 21 2.45 -2.76 -2.26
N GLY A 22 2.65 -1.46 -2.49
CA GLY A 22 3.18 -0.93 -3.74
C GLY A 22 4.64 -1.32 -4.02
N VAL A 23 5.41 -1.69 -2.99
CA VAL A 23 6.80 -2.19 -3.15
C VAL A 23 6.85 -3.69 -3.43
N LEU A 24 5.79 -4.46 -3.15
CA LEU A 24 5.79 -5.92 -3.33
C LEU A 24 6.25 -6.37 -4.74
N PRO A 25 5.80 -5.74 -5.85
CA PRO A 25 6.21 -6.17 -7.20
C PRO A 25 7.68 -5.95 -7.54
N VAL A 26 8.41 -5.17 -6.73
CA VAL A 26 9.85 -4.97 -6.86
C VAL A 26 10.64 -6.06 -6.15
N ILE A 27 10.02 -6.71 -5.16
CA ILE A 27 10.66 -7.72 -4.29
C ILE A 27 10.36 -9.14 -4.77
N PHE A 28 9.11 -9.39 -5.16
CA PHE A 28 8.63 -10.70 -5.57
C PHE A 28 8.53 -10.77 -7.09
N ASP A 29 8.88 -11.91 -7.68
CA ASP A 29 8.77 -12.14 -9.12
C ASP A 29 7.30 -12.30 -9.58
N HIS A 30 7.10 -12.20 -10.89
CA HIS A 30 5.79 -12.16 -11.56
C HIS A 30 4.84 -13.27 -11.05
N PRO A 31 3.70 -12.92 -10.43
CA PRO A 31 2.83 -13.87 -9.72
C PRO A 31 1.82 -14.57 -10.64
N TYR A 32 1.85 -14.29 -11.94
CA TYR A 32 0.90 -14.85 -12.89
C TYR A 32 1.44 -16.17 -13.44
N ASN A 33 0.58 -17.18 -13.48
CA ASN A 33 0.84 -18.44 -14.18
C ASN A 33 0.13 -18.43 -15.54
N ASP A 34 0.73 -19.04 -16.57
CA ASP A 34 0.17 -19.09 -17.93
C ASP A 34 -0.91 -20.19 -18.13
N GLU A 35 -1.44 -20.75 -17.03
CA GLU A 35 -2.43 -21.83 -17.10
C GLU A 35 -3.85 -21.33 -17.42
N PRO A 36 -4.72 -22.14 -18.08
CA PRO A 36 -6.07 -21.72 -18.48
C PRO A 36 -7.01 -21.28 -17.34
N ASN A 37 -6.65 -21.58 -16.09
CA ASN A 37 -7.38 -21.21 -14.87
C ASN A 37 -6.43 -20.54 -13.84
N SER A 38 -5.59 -19.61 -14.29
CA SER A 38 -4.60 -18.92 -13.46
C SER A 38 -5.15 -17.77 -12.61
N GLY A 39 -6.26 -18.04 -11.90
CA GLY A 39 -6.66 -17.21 -10.77
C GLY A 39 -5.71 -17.41 -9.58
N PRO A 40 -5.76 -16.52 -8.57
CA PRO A 40 -4.97 -16.71 -7.35
C PRO A 40 -5.39 -18.00 -6.64
N ALA A 41 -4.44 -18.91 -6.40
CA ALA A 41 -4.65 -20.13 -5.64
C ALA A 41 -4.71 -19.87 -4.13
N SER A 42 -4.17 -18.71 -3.69
CA SER A 42 -4.14 -18.31 -2.29
C SER A 42 -4.39 -16.82 -2.09
N PHE A 43 -4.75 -16.44 -0.86
CA PHE A 43 -4.89 -15.03 -0.48
C PHE A 43 -3.59 -14.23 -0.68
N TRP A 44 -2.43 -14.88 -0.49
CA TRP A 44 -1.13 -14.25 -0.72
C TRP A 44 -0.90 -13.93 -2.19
N GLU A 45 -1.17 -14.87 -3.08
CA GLU A 45 -1.11 -14.64 -4.54
C GLU A 45 -2.06 -13.55 -4.98
N MET A 46 -3.28 -13.50 -4.40
CA MET A 46 -4.22 -12.43 -4.67
C MET A 46 -3.65 -11.05 -4.29
N ILE A 47 -3.00 -10.93 -3.12
CA ILE A 47 -2.32 -9.68 -2.73
C ILE A 47 -1.23 -9.32 -3.73
N LEU A 48 -0.41 -10.28 -4.15
CA LEU A 48 0.66 -10.04 -5.11
C LEU A 48 0.12 -9.58 -6.46
N ILE A 49 -0.90 -10.26 -7.01
CA ILE A 49 -1.54 -9.90 -8.28
C ILE A 49 -2.10 -8.47 -8.20
N ILE A 50 -2.89 -8.16 -7.18
CA ILE A 50 -3.44 -6.81 -6.98
C ILE A 50 -2.32 -5.76 -6.84
N SER A 51 -1.26 -6.12 -6.12
CA SER A 51 -0.09 -5.25 -5.97
C SER A 51 0.58 -5.01 -7.31
N TYR A 52 0.75 -6.03 -8.15
CA TYR A 52 1.33 -5.90 -9.49
C TYR A 52 0.52 -5.00 -10.41
N GLU A 53 -0.80 -5.07 -10.38
CA GLU A 53 -1.65 -4.23 -11.23
C GLU A 53 -1.71 -2.78 -10.78
N GLN A 54 -1.67 -2.55 -9.46
CA GLN A 54 -1.98 -1.24 -8.86
C GLN A 54 -0.78 -0.61 -8.15
N TRP A 55 0.44 -1.12 -8.31
CA TRP A 55 1.61 -0.74 -7.51
C TRP A 55 1.87 0.77 -7.49
N ILE A 56 1.80 1.43 -8.65
CA ILE A 56 2.00 2.87 -8.78
C ILE A 56 0.96 3.64 -7.96
N LEU A 57 -0.31 3.23 -8.02
CA LEU A 57 -1.39 3.86 -7.27
C LEU A 57 -1.21 3.67 -5.77
N PHE A 58 -0.82 2.47 -5.34
CA PHE A 58 -0.51 2.21 -3.93
C PHE A 58 0.64 3.08 -3.42
N LEU A 59 1.71 3.24 -4.20
CA LEU A 59 2.81 4.14 -3.84
C LEU A 59 2.38 5.60 -3.75
N ILE A 60 1.64 6.11 -4.74
CA ILE A 60 1.18 7.52 -4.75
C ILE A 60 0.28 7.80 -3.54
N VAL A 61 -0.75 6.98 -3.34
CA VAL A 61 -1.69 7.15 -2.22
C VAL A 61 -0.96 6.99 -0.88
N GLY A 62 -0.09 5.98 -0.77
CA GLY A 62 0.70 5.73 0.43
C GLY A 62 1.60 6.90 0.80
N LEU A 63 2.27 7.51 -0.19
CA LEU A 63 3.10 8.70 0.00
C LEU A 63 2.26 9.91 0.44
N ILE A 64 1.12 10.17 -0.20
CA ILE A 64 0.23 11.29 0.17
C ILE A 64 -0.24 11.15 1.62
N LEU A 65 -0.72 9.95 1.99
CA LEU A 65 -1.23 9.67 3.33
C LEU A 65 -0.14 9.74 4.41
N SER A 66 1.11 9.44 4.05
CA SER A 66 2.27 9.52 4.96
C SER A 66 2.81 10.95 5.10
N LEU A 67 2.80 11.74 4.02
CA LEU A 67 3.30 13.13 4.02
C LEU A 67 2.33 14.11 4.66
N PHE A 68 1.02 13.87 4.56
CA PHE A 68 -0.02 14.72 5.15
C PHE A 68 0.18 15.00 6.66
N PRO A 69 0.39 13.99 7.53
CA PRO A 69 0.70 14.23 8.95
C PRO A 69 2.04 14.95 9.16
N ALA A 70 3.08 14.62 8.36
CA ALA A 70 4.41 15.21 8.48
C ALA A 70 4.42 16.72 8.18
N LEU A 71 3.71 17.15 7.13
CA LEU A 71 3.59 18.56 6.76
C LEU A 71 2.84 19.39 7.81
N LYS A 72 1.89 18.79 8.52
CA LYS A 72 1.14 19.47 9.57
C LYS A 72 1.92 19.56 10.88
N LEU A 73 2.68 18.52 11.23
CA LEU A 73 3.61 18.54 12.37
C LEU A 73 4.66 19.64 12.22
N ARG A 74 5.15 19.90 11.00
CA ARG A 74 6.13 20.97 10.74
C ARG A 74 5.57 22.39 10.87
N LYS A 75 4.25 22.57 10.70
CA LYS A 75 3.57 23.87 10.76
C LYS A 75 3.03 24.23 12.15
N THR A 76 3.10 23.31 13.11
CA THR A 76 2.64 23.50 14.50
C THR A 76 3.84 23.78 15.39
#